data_AF-A0A938GZ13-F1
#
_entry.id   AF-A0A938GZ13-F1
#
_cell.length_a   1.000
_cell.length_b   1.000
_cell.length_c   1.000
_cell.angle_alpha   90.00
_cell.angle_beta   90.00
_cell.angle_gamma   90.00
#
_symmetry.space_group_name_H-M   'P 1'
#
loop_
_entity.id
_entity.type
_entity.pdbx_description
1 polymer ?
#
loop_
_entity_poly.entity_id
_entity_poly.type
_entity_poly.pdbx_seq_one_letter_code
_entity_poly.pdbx_strand_id
1 'polypeptide(L)'
;FTPLIKATASNVYHTNMADFGAQEAFDGNPSTRWATDSGTKQAWIARDFEKDVTVARVRISEAVAERVRRFELQYRAGGEWRTILSGTKLGRNFTQAFPPVTAREFRLAILEATDGPTISEIELLEK
;
A
#
# COMPACT_ATOMS: atom_id res chain seq x y z
N PHE A 1 -2.67 22.64 9.36
CA PHE A 1 -2.64 21.28 9.94
C PHE A 1 -2.99 20.30 8.84
N THR A 2 -2.02 19.52 8.37
CA THR A 2 -2.31 18.38 7.48
C THR A 2 -2.89 17.28 8.37
N PRO A 3 -4.05 16.69 8.02
CA PRO A 3 -4.61 15.61 8.81
C PRO A 3 -3.62 14.45 8.93
N LEU A 4 -3.52 13.85 10.12
CA LEU A 4 -2.60 12.74 10.38
C LEU A 4 -3.03 11.51 9.56
N ILE A 5 -2.13 11.02 8.72
CA ILE A 5 -2.33 9.78 7.97
C ILE A 5 -1.97 8.60 8.88
N LYS A 6 -2.99 7.92 9.41
CA LYS A 6 -2.85 6.63 10.10
C LYS A 6 -2.54 5.51 9.11
N ALA A 7 -1.26 5.19 9.00
CA ALA A 7 -0.77 4.07 8.22
C ALA A 7 0.25 3.25 9.03
N THR A 8 0.33 1.96 8.77
CA THR A 8 1.30 1.06 9.39
C THR A 8 1.90 0.14 8.33
N ALA A 9 3.09 -0.39 8.60
CA ALA A 9 3.75 -1.36 7.72
C ALA A 9 4.49 -2.41 8.55
N SER A 10 4.73 -3.58 7.96
CA SER A 10 5.51 -4.66 8.59
C SER A 10 7.00 -4.35 8.73
N ASN A 11 7.51 -3.47 7.87
CA ASN A 11 8.89 -3.06 7.81
C ASN A 11 8.96 -1.62 7.28
N VAL A 12 9.90 -0.83 7.80
CA VAL A 12 10.21 0.53 7.37
C VAL A 12 11.72 0.66 7.37
N TYR A 13 12.28 1.29 6.33
CA TYR A 13 13.72 1.45 6.18
C TYR A 13 14.35 2.06 7.44
N HIS A 14 15.17 1.27 8.11
CA HIS A 14 15.62 1.52 9.48
C HIS A 14 16.50 2.78 9.66
N THR A 15 17.23 3.21 8.62
CA THR A 15 18.16 4.34 8.73
C THR A 15 17.43 5.70 8.75
N ASN A 16 16.31 5.82 8.01
CA ASN A 16 15.54 7.06 7.88
C ASN A 16 14.03 6.78 8.01
N MET A 17 13.61 6.22 9.15
CA MET A 17 12.21 5.81 9.34
C MET A 17 11.20 6.96 9.20
N ALA A 18 11.60 8.19 9.51
CA ALA A 18 10.76 9.37 9.35
C ALA A 18 10.45 9.67 7.88
N ASP A 19 11.45 9.54 6.99
CA ASP A 19 11.34 9.89 5.57
C ASP A 19 10.73 8.76 4.71
N PHE A 20 10.65 7.54 5.27
CA PHE A 20 10.20 6.34 4.54
C PHE A 20 9.05 5.60 5.22
N GLY A 21 8.34 6.29 6.12
CA GLY A 21 7.23 5.71 6.87
C GLY A 21 6.06 5.29 5.97
N ALA A 22 5.13 4.52 6.54
CA ALA A 22 3.97 4.03 5.81
C ALA A 22 3.06 5.17 5.30
N GLN A 23 3.01 6.29 6.02
CA GLN A 23 2.19 7.44 5.65
C GLN A 23 2.58 8.08 4.32
N GLU A 24 3.85 7.98 3.95
CA GLU A 24 4.41 8.56 2.73
C GLU A 24 3.88 7.89 1.45
N ALA A 25 3.21 6.74 1.54
CA ALA A 25 2.55 6.10 0.40
C ALA A 25 1.07 6.48 0.27
N PHE A 26 0.56 7.37 1.12
CA PHE A 26 -0.85 7.78 1.15
C PHE A 26 -1.02 9.30 1.30
N ASP A 27 0.05 10.08 1.11
CA ASP A 27 0.06 11.53 1.32
C ASP A 27 -0.25 12.33 0.04
N GLY A 28 -0.33 11.66 -1.12
CA GLY A 28 -0.60 12.29 -2.41
C GLY A 28 0.60 13.03 -3.00
N ASN A 29 1.80 12.84 -2.43
CA ASN A 29 3.03 13.40 -2.94
C ASN A 29 3.89 12.31 -3.61
N PRO A 30 3.97 12.27 -4.96
CA PRO A 30 4.75 11.25 -5.67
C PRO A 30 6.28 11.35 -5.46
N SER A 31 6.76 12.37 -4.74
CA SER A 31 8.19 12.54 -4.40
C SER A 31 8.58 11.86 -3.08
N THR A 32 7.62 11.53 -2.22
CA THR A 32 7.80 10.76 -0.99
C THR A 32 7.48 9.29 -1.26
N ARG A 33 7.86 8.39 -0.34
CA ARG A 33 7.61 6.96 -0.49
C ARG A 33 7.71 6.21 0.82
N TRP A 34 6.92 5.15 0.95
CA TRP A 34 7.26 4.06 1.87
C TRP A 34 8.39 3.21 1.27
N ALA A 35 9.33 2.78 2.11
CA ALA A 35 10.38 1.85 1.72
C ALA A 35 10.65 0.83 2.82
N THR A 36 10.94 -0.41 2.43
CA THR A 36 11.45 -1.44 3.32
C THR A 36 12.98 -1.47 3.30
N ASP A 37 13.57 -2.20 4.24
CA ASP A 37 14.98 -2.59 4.18
C ASP A 37 15.29 -3.41 2.91
N SER A 38 16.52 -3.26 2.42
CA SER A 38 17.06 -4.06 1.31
C SER A 38 17.00 -5.56 1.65
N GLY A 39 16.76 -6.39 0.64
CA GLY A 39 16.59 -7.83 0.78
C GLY A 39 15.24 -8.27 1.36
N THR A 40 14.38 -7.35 1.80
CA THR A 40 13.01 -7.68 2.21
C THR A 40 12.21 -8.18 1.01
N LYS A 41 11.76 -9.43 1.04
CA LYS A 41 11.01 -10.04 -0.10
C LYS A 41 9.51 -10.21 0.14
N GLN A 42 9.07 -9.94 1.37
CA GLN A 42 7.67 -9.99 1.79
C GLN A 42 7.44 -8.86 2.77
N ALA A 43 6.37 -8.09 2.55
CA ALA A 43 6.01 -6.98 3.41
C ALA A 43 4.54 -6.63 3.24
N TRP A 44 4.00 -5.84 4.16
CA TRP A 44 2.69 -5.24 3.97
C TRP A 44 2.69 -3.78 4.42
N ILE A 45 1.81 -3.00 3.80
CA ILE A 45 1.52 -1.62 4.14
C ILE A 45 0.00 -1.42 4.19
N ALA A 46 -0.50 -0.82 5.26
CA ALA A 46 -1.91 -0.68 5.57
C ALA A 46 -2.30 0.77 5.89
N ARG A 47 -3.51 1.15 5.47
CA ARG A 47 -4.17 2.42 5.77
C ARG A 47 -5.39 2.19 6.64
N ASP A 48 -5.50 2.96 7.71
CA ASP A 48 -6.71 3.06 8.54
C ASP A 48 -7.41 4.39 8.26
N PHE A 49 -8.63 4.34 7.71
CA PHE A 49 -9.46 5.53 7.45
C PHE A 49 -10.22 6.03 8.67
N GLU A 50 -10.13 5.33 9.81
CA GLU A 50 -10.82 5.60 11.08
C GLU A 50 -12.34 5.44 11.04
N LYS A 51 -12.92 5.43 9.84
CA LYS A 51 -14.32 5.16 9.52
C LYS A 51 -14.39 4.29 8.27
N ASP A 52 -15.54 3.66 8.06
CA ASP A 52 -15.78 2.94 6.83
C ASP A 52 -15.82 3.89 5.62
N VAL A 53 -15.09 3.51 4.58
CA VAL A 53 -15.08 4.17 3.27
C VAL A 53 -15.37 3.14 2.19
N THR A 54 -15.95 3.59 1.07
CA THR A 54 -16.28 2.70 -0.05
C THR A 54 -15.31 2.92 -1.20
N VAL A 55 -14.47 1.91 -1.46
CA VAL A 55 -13.44 1.96 -2.50
C VAL A 55 -13.85 1.07 -3.66
N ALA A 56 -13.70 1.56 -4.89
CA ALA A 56 -14.02 0.80 -6.11
C ALA A 56 -12.86 0.73 -7.10
N ARG A 57 -11.77 1.45 -6.83
CA ARG A 57 -10.57 1.47 -7.67
C ARG A 57 -9.34 1.74 -6.81
N VAL A 58 -8.22 1.16 -7.22
CA VAL A 58 -6.91 1.47 -6.64
C VAL A 58 -5.98 1.98 -7.73
N ARG A 59 -5.10 2.93 -7.39
CA ARG A 59 -3.89 3.25 -8.15
C ARG A 59 -2.68 3.08 -7.26
N ILE A 60 -1.64 2.41 -7.76
CA ILE A 60 -0.42 2.11 -7.00
C ILE A 60 0.79 2.39 -7.87
N SER A 61 1.81 3.02 -7.27
CA SER A 61 3.05 3.35 -7.95
C SER A 61 4.26 2.87 -7.13
N GLU A 62 5.06 1.97 -7.72
CA GLU A 62 6.39 1.66 -7.18
C GLU A 62 7.35 2.84 -7.42
N ALA A 63 8.05 3.29 -6.39
CA ALA A 63 9.07 4.34 -6.54
C ALA A 63 10.30 3.81 -7.32
N VAL A 64 10.64 2.54 -7.10
CA VAL A 64 11.57 1.76 -7.91
C VAL A 64 10.80 0.56 -8.45
N ALA A 65 10.41 0.66 -9.71
CA ALA A 65 9.54 -0.31 -10.37
C ALA A 65 10.14 -1.70 -10.54
N GLU A 66 9.24 -2.66 -10.78
CA GLU A 66 9.56 -4.05 -11.09
C GLU A 66 10.19 -4.84 -9.93
N ARG A 67 10.03 -4.39 -8.68
CA ARG A 67 10.44 -5.15 -7.52
C ARG A 67 9.37 -6.14 -7.10
N VAL A 68 8.12 -5.72 -7.08
CA VAL A 68 7.00 -6.59 -6.73
C VAL A 68 6.77 -7.67 -7.80
N ARG A 69 6.62 -8.92 -7.33
CA ARG A 69 6.39 -10.13 -8.15
C ARG A 69 5.09 -10.85 -7.83
N ARG A 70 4.56 -10.66 -6.62
CA ARG A 70 3.24 -11.14 -6.23
C ARG A 70 2.68 -10.25 -5.12
N PHE A 71 1.43 -9.83 -5.28
CA PHE A 71 0.75 -9.01 -4.28
C PHE A 71 -0.75 -9.31 -4.21
N GLU A 72 -1.34 -8.86 -3.10
CA GLU A 72 -2.77 -8.80 -2.89
C GLU A 72 -3.16 -7.42 -2.37
N LEU A 73 -4.26 -6.87 -2.89
CA LEU A 73 -4.96 -5.80 -2.20
C LEU A 73 -6.02 -6.44 -1.30
N GLN A 74 -6.03 -6.04 -0.04
CA GLN A 74 -6.86 -6.63 1.00
C GLN A 74 -7.62 -5.56 1.77
N TYR A 75 -8.70 -5.95 2.41
CA TYR A 75 -9.44 -5.16 3.39
C TYR A 75 -9.66 -5.98 4.66
N ARG A 76 -9.89 -5.31 5.78
CA ARG A 76 -10.17 -5.98 7.05
C ARG A 76 -11.68 -6.11 7.29
N ALA A 77 -12.15 -7.32 7.56
CA ALA A 77 -13.53 -7.63 7.89
C ALA A 77 -13.61 -8.76 8.91
N GLY A 78 -14.36 -8.54 10.00
CA GLY A 78 -14.48 -9.53 11.08
C GLY A 78 -13.15 -9.86 11.77
N GLY A 79 -12.20 -8.92 11.79
CA GLY A 79 -10.86 -9.12 12.35
C GLY A 79 -9.85 -9.77 11.39
N GLU A 80 -10.32 -10.31 10.26
CA GLU A 80 -9.49 -11.00 9.27
C GLU A 80 -9.22 -10.14 8.04
N TRP A 81 -8.10 -10.41 7.36
CA TRP A 81 -7.80 -9.81 6.06
C TRP A 81 -8.44 -10.63 4.95
N ARG A 82 -9.20 -9.97 4.08
CA ARG A 82 -9.85 -10.55 2.91
C ARG A 82 -9.32 -9.92 1.63
N THR A 83 -9.11 -10.74 0.61
CA THR A 83 -8.52 -10.31 -0.67
C THR A 83 -9.58 -9.68 -1.57
N ILE A 84 -9.28 -8.49 -2.09
CA ILE A 84 -10.06 -7.79 -3.13
C ILE A 84 -9.58 -8.24 -4.50
N LEU A 85 -8.26 -8.22 -4.71
CA LEU A 85 -7.61 -8.64 -5.95
C LEU A 85 -6.18 -9.10 -5.68
N SER A 86 -5.63 -9.83 -6.64
CA SER A 86 -4.24 -10.29 -6.64
C SER A 86 -3.57 -9.93 -7.96
N GLY A 87 -2.25 -9.80 -7.95
CA GLY A 87 -1.47 -9.53 -9.16
C GLY A 87 -0.01 -9.89 -9.02
N THR A 88 0.73 -9.79 -10.13
CA THR A 88 2.14 -10.18 -10.20
C THR A 88 3.10 -9.03 -10.50
N LYS A 89 2.60 -7.85 -10.90
CA LYS A 89 3.40 -6.66 -11.16
C LYS A 89 2.59 -5.40 -10.82
N LEU A 90 3.24 -4.41 -10.21
CA LEU A 90 2.68 -3.08 -9.99
C LEU A 90 3.26 -2.07 -10.99
N GLY A 91 4.59 -1.93 -11.04
CA GLY A 91 5.23 -0.91 -11.86
C GLY A 91 4.92 0.51 -11.36
N ARG A 92 5.14 1.52 -12.20
CA ARG A 92 4.96 2.94 -11.85
C ARG A 92 3.52 3.45 -11.95
N ASN A 93 2.57 2.65 -12.43
CA ASN A 93 1.21 3.10 -12.67
C ASN A 93 0.23 1.92 -12.75
N PHE A 94 0.18 1.10 -11.70
CA PHE A 94 -0.85 0.08 -11.58
C PHE A 94 -2.19 0.77 -11.33
N THR A 95 -3.23 0.43 -12.08
CA THR A 95 -4.59 0.92 -11.80
C THR A 95 -5.57 -0.20 -12.09
N GLN A 96 -6.46 -0.48 -11.15
CA GLN A 96 -7.44 -1.55 -11.29
C GLN A 96 -8.75 -1.17 -10.59
N ALA A 97 -9.85 -1.34 -11.30
CA ALA A 97 -11.20 -1.25 -10.73
C ALA A 97 -11.69 -2.62 -10.26
N PHE A 98 -12.58 -2.63 -9.29
CA PHE A 98 -13.18 -3.83 -8.68
C PHE A 98 -14.60 -3.51 -8.16
N PRO A 99 -15.43 -4.53 -7.87
CA PRO A 99 -16.70 -4.31 -7.20
C PRO A 99 -16.51 -3.50 -5.91
N PRO A 100 -17.32 -2.47 -5.62
CA PRO A 100 -17.11 -1.61 -4.46
C PRO A 100 -17.00 -2.39 -3.15
N VAL A 101 -15.99 -2.07 -2.35
CA VAL A 101 -15.74 -2.66 -1.03
C VAL A 101 -15.81 -1.56 0.02
N THR A 102 -16.66 -1.77 1.03
CA THR A 102 -16.78 -0.88 2.19
C THR A 102 -16.00 -1.46 3.37
N ALA A 103 -15.01 -0.71 3.85
CA ALA A 103 -14.21 -1.09 5.01
C ALA A 103 -13.49 0.12 5.61
N ARG A 104 -13.00 -0.02 6.84
CA ARG A 104 -12.15 0.96 7.52
C ARG A 104 -10.67 0.80 7.19
N GLU A 105 -10.19 -0.44 7.08
CA GLU A 105 -8.77 -0.75 6.90
C GLU A 105 -8.53 -1.47 5.56
N PHE A 106 -7.54 -0.98 4.82
CA PHE A 106 -7.08 -1.57 3.57
C PHE A 106 -5.58 -1.79 3.60
N ARG A 107 -5.08 -2.83 2.92
CA ARG A 107 -3.67 -3.21 2.94
C ARG A 107 -3.22 -3.71 1.57
N LEU A 108 -2.03 -3.27 1.14
CA LEU A 108 -1.26 -3.94 0.11
C LEU A 108 -0.36 -4.98 0.79
N ALA A 109 -0.61 -6.26 0.52
CA ALA A 109 0.23 -7.36 0.95
C ALA A 109 1.16 -7.76 -0.20
N ILE A 110 2.46 -7.53 -0.06
CA ILE A 110 3.49 -7.92 -1.02
C ILE A 110 4.02 -9.27 -0.57
N LEU A 111 3.70 -10.29 -1.36
CA LEU A 111 3.91 -11.69 -1.03
C LEU A 111 5.17 -12.26 -1.70
N GLU A 112 5.70 -11.55 -2.70
CA GLU A 112 6.97 -11.84 -3.32
C GLU A 112 7.54 -10.56 -3.96
N ALA A 113 8.84 -10.33 -3.76
CA ALA A 113 9.59 -9.27 -4.41
C ALA A 113 11.04 -9.70 -4.70
N THR A 114 11.67 -9.05 -5.69
CA THR A 114 13.09 -9.31 -6.04
C THR A 114 14.07 -8.71 -5.02
N ASP A 115 13.68 -7.60 -4.40
CA ASP A 115 14.40 -6.84 -3.38
C ASP A 115 13.36 -6.02 -2.56
N GLY A 116 13.82 -5.22 -1.60
CA GLY A 116 12.97 -4.39 -0.72
C GLY A 116 11.96 -3.54 -1.50
N PRO A 117 10.64 -3.80 -1.37
CA PRO A 117 9.63 -3.00 -2.02
C PRO A 117 9.66 -1.54 -1.58
N THR A 118 9.28 -0.66 -2.51
CA THR A 118 9.12 0.76 -2.21
C THR A 118 8.00 1.34 -3.05
N ILE A 119 7.06 2.00 -2.38
CA ILE A 119 5.80 2.47 -2.95
C ILE A 119 5.73 3.97 -2.72
N SER A 120 5.66 4.73 -3.81
CA SER A 120 5.49 6.17 -3.72
C SER A 120 4.04 6.53 -3.41
N GLU A 121 3.07 5.81 -4.00
CA GLU A 121 1.66 6.16 -3.83
C GLU A 121 0.75 4.93 -3.88
N ILE A 122 -0.30 4.99 -3.05
CA ILE A 122 -1.48 4.12 -3.04
C ILE A 122 -2.71 5.01 -2.90
N GLU A 123 -3.43 5.20 -3.99
CA GLU A 123 -4.68 5.93 -4.01
C GLU A 123 -5.85 4.92 -3.98
N LEU A 124 -6.62 4.94 -2.89
CA LEU A 124 -7.86 4.18 -2.74
C LEU A 124 -9.02 5.11 -3.09
N LEU A 125 -9.60 4.89 -4.27
CA LEU A 125 -10.52 5.82 -4.91
C LEU A 125 -11.97 5.35 -4.79
N GLU A 126 -12.84 6.29 -4.44
CA GLU A 126 -14.29 6.12 -4.56
C GLU A 126 -14.71 6.07 -6.04
N LYS A 127 -15.99 5.76 -6.28
CA LYS A 127 -16.57 5.64 -7.62
C LYS A 127 -16.63 6.98 -8.35
#